data_AF-A0A0G0KQ01-F1
#
_entry.id   AF-A0A0G0KQ01-F1
#
_cell.length_a   1.000
_cell.length_b   1.000
_cell.length_c   1.000
_cell.angle_alpha   90.00
_cell.angle_beta   90.00
_cell.angle_gamma   90.00
#
_symmetry.space_group_name_H-M   'P 1'
#
loop_
_entity.id
_entity.type
_entity.pdbx_description
1 polymer ?
#
loop_
_entity_poly.entity_id
_entity_poly.type
_entity_poly.pdbx_seq_one_letter_code
_entity_poly.pdbx_strand_id
1 'polypeptide(L)'
;MEMAPSPKNTPFREQLQPNQQIKKEFGKFWEFENDKTKVVKQQPLKEFSGIFEGIKDPIEAVGKSKKLFGELSDKYGVKIPAEYIVGKNDKGVDVVFIVTDKIEGTDPTKKKVEGEEKEREILDLKNLFDSLLSYLKDKIKEDDYIMWDIVDNSQYIYGKNGSDENNKMYLIDNDLNYVGKAQERAINYIRSLTEFIKKSERNLEIKFIDQREVIADIMSNIEGQAKESDAFEIKKIKEFLAS
;
A
#
# COMPACT_ATOMS: atom_id res chain seq x y z
N MET A 1 0.47 -15.65 -33.63
CA MET A 1 -0.06 -14.91 -32.46
C MET A 1 0.40 -13.47 -32.66
N GLU A 2 -0.48 -12.59 -33.15
CA GLU A 2 -0.11 -11.20 -33.42
C GLU A 2 0.12 -10.47 -32.09
N MET A 3 1.33 -9.95 -31.90
CA MET A 3 1.64 -9.05 -30.79
C MET A 3 0.89 -7.74 -31.02
N ALA A 4 0.14 -7.28 -30.02
CA ALA A 4 -0.52 -5.98 -30.07
C ALA A 4 0.54 -4.89 -30.31
N PRO A 5 0.31 -3.93 -31.23
CA PRO A 5 1.30 -2.91 -31.54
C PRO A 5 1.60 -2.03 -30.33
N SER A 6 2.85 -1.57 -30.26
CA SER A 6 3.36 -0.68 -29.22
C SER A 6 2.48 0.57 -29.03
N PRO A 7 2.25 0.99 -27.78
CA PRO A 7 1.77 2.34 -27.49
C PRO A 7 2.71 3.38 -28.13
N LYS A 8 2.27 4.14 -29.13
CA LYS A 8 3.06 5.26 -29.70
C LYS A 8 3.01 6.54 -28.87
N ASN A 9 2.09 6.60 -27.89
CA ASN A 9 1.74 7.81 -27.15
C ASN A 9 2.12 7.76 -25.66
N THR A 10 2.83 6.72 -25.22
CA THR A 10 3.31 6.62 -23.83
C THR A 10 4.47 7.57 -23.54
N PRO A 11 4.65 8.01 -22.28
CA PRO A 11 5.80 8.82 -21.88
C PRO A 11 7.14 8.04 -21.90
N PHE A 12 7.09 6.72 -22.11
CA PHE A 12 8.25 5.85 -22.14
C PHE A 12 8.83 5.75 -23.55
N ARG A 13 10.17 5.78 -23.65
CA ARG A 13 10.90 5.49 -24.90
C ARG A 13 10.79 4.01 -25.30
N GLU A 14 10.60 3.15 -24.31
CA GLU A 14 10.53 1.71 -24.45
C GLU A 14 9.09 1.21 -24.52
N GLN A 15 8.87 0.10 -25.23
CA GLN A 15 7.54 -0.48 -25.40
C GLN A 15 7.07 -1.18 -24.13
N LEU A 16 5.77 -1.02 -23.83
CA LEU A 16 5.10 -1.75 -22.78
C LEU A 16 4.38 -2.97 -23.36
N GLN A 17 4.63 -4.15 -22.78
CA GLN A 17 3.95 -5.39 -23.14
C GLN A 17 3.08 -5.88 -21.98
N PRO A 18 1.89 -6.47 -22.24
CA PRO A 18 1.06 -7.01 -21.17
C PRO A 18 1.75 -8.16 -20.44
N ASN A 19 1.90 -8.06 -19.12
CA ASN A 19 2.42 -9.15 -18.31
C ASN A 19 1.28 -10.16 -18.06
N GLN A 20 1.36 -11.33 -18.69
CA GLN A 20 0.31 -12.36 -18.59
C GLN A 20 0.37 -13.18 -17.29
N GLN A 21 1.49 -13.16 -16.57
CA GLN A 21 1.67 -13.92 -15.32
C GLN A 21 1.03 -13.20 -14.13
N ILE A 22 1.16 -11.87 -14.06
CA ILE A 22 0.64 -11.04 -12.95
C ILE A 22 -0.87 -10.76 -13.09
N LYS A 23 -1.45 -10.99 -14.29
CA LYS A 23 -2.88 -10.79 -14.57
C LYS A 23 -3.86 -11.49 -13.61
N LYS A 24 -3.44 -12.55 -12.92
CA LYS A 24 -4.33 -13.36 -12.09
C LYS A 24 -4.55 -12.82 -10.67
N GLU A 25 -3.69 -11.94 -10.16
CA GLU A 25 -3.72 -11.59 -8.73
C GLU A 25 -3.95 -10.09 -8.43
N PHE A 26 -3.51 -9.16 -9.29
CA PHE A 26 -3.50 -7.73 -8.92
C PHE A 26 -4.08 -6.77 -9.98
N GLY A 27 -4.64 -7.27 -11.08
CA GLY A 27 -5.16 -6.46 -12.20
C GLY A 27 -4.33 -6.51 -13.49
N LYS A 28 -4.49 -5.53 -14.38
CA LYS A 28 -3.75 -5.45 -15.65
C LYS A 28 -2.39 -4.79 -15.41
N PHE A 29 -1.33 -5.58 -15.51
CA PHE A 29 0.05 -5.08 -15.48
C PHE A 29 0.67 -5.13 -16.86
N TRP A 30 1.59 -4.19 -17.05
CA TRP A 30 2.49 -4.14 -18.17
C TRP A 30 3.93 -4.26 -17.66
N GLU A 31 4.83 -4.64 -18.53
CA GLU A 31 6.27 -4.67 -18.30
C GLU A 31 6.97 -4.01 -19.49
N PHE A 32 8.17 -3.50 -19.27
CA PHE A 32 8.98 -3.02 -20.37
C PHE A 32 9.51 -4.21 -21.20
N GLU A 33 9.72 -4.00 -22.50
CA GLU A 33 10.13 -5.05 -23.43
C GLU A 33 11.51 -5.65 -23.08
N ASN A 34 12.47 -4.79 -22.76
CA ASN A 34 13.88 -5.08 -22.47
C ASN A 34 14.22 -4.92 -20.97
N ASP A 35 13.44 -4.15 -20.19
CA ASP A 35 13.59 -4.06 -18.74
C ASP A 35 12.51 -4.86 -17.97
N LYS A 36 12.87 -6.08 -17.57
CA LYS A 36 12.00 -6.96 -16.76
C LYS A 36 12.12 -6.73 -15.26
N THR A 37 12.91 -5.74 -14.83
CA THR A 37 13.09 -5.39 -13.41
C THR A 37 11.98 -4.48 -12.88
N LYS A 38 11.05 -4.04 -13.74
CA LYS A 38 9.94 -3.15 -13.38
C LYS A 38 8.61 -3.66 -13.88
N VAL A 39 7.55 -3.33 -13.15
CA VAL A 39 6.16 -3.53 -13.54
C VAL A 39 5.45 -2.19 -13.60
N VAL A 40 4.51 -2.07 -14.53
CA VAL A 40 3.75 -0.84 -14.75
C VAL A 40 2.27 -1.14 -14.58
N LYS A 41 1.58 -0.29 -13.81
CA LYS A 41 0.11 -0.24 -13.70
C LYS A 41 -0.36 1.10 -14.27
N GLN A 42 -1.55 1.12 -14.85
CA GLN A 42 -2.17 2.32 -15.43
C GLN A 42 -3.49 2.57 -14.74
N GLN A 43 -3.64 3.76 -14.16
CA GLN A 43 -4.89 4.24 -13.58
C GLN A 43 -5.44 5.40 -14.42
N PRO A 44 -6.70 5.37 -14.89
CA PRO A 44 -7.30 6.48 -15.61
C PRO A 44 -7.29 7.78 -14.80
N LEU A 45 -6.80 8.87 -15.38
CA LEU A 45 -6.65 10.14 -14.66
C LEU A 45 -8.01 10.68 -14.13
N LYS A 46 -9.10 10.38 -14.83
CA LYS A 46 -10.47 10.76 -14.41
C LYS A 46 -10.90 10.18 -13.04
N GLU A 47 -10.28 9.09 -12.59
CA GLU A 47 -10.63 8.44 -11.31
C GLU A 47 -10.15 9.25 -10.09
N PHE A 48 -9.28 10.23 -10.30
CA PHE A 48 -8.75 11.11 -9.25
C PHE A 48 -9.60 12.36 -9.01
N SER A 49 -10.56 12.67 -9.87
CA SER A 49 -11.41 13.85 -9.70
C SER A 49 -12.34 13.68 -8.49
N GLY A 50 -12.22 14.58 -7.51
CA GLY A 50 -13.09 14.62 -6.33
C GLY A 50 -12.71 13.66 -5.20
N ILE A 51 -11.56 12.97 -5.27
CA ILE A 51 -11.07 12.14 -4.15
C ILE A 51 -10.64 12.98 -2.94
N PHE A 52 -10.22 14.22 -3.20
CA PHE A 52 -10.00 15.25 -2.19
C PHE A 52 -11.16 16.25 -2.24
N GLU A 53 -11.63 16.67 -1.07
CA GLU A 53 -12.68 17.67 -0.98
C GLU A 53 -12.20 18.98 -1.59
N GLY A 54 -13.05 19.59 -2.44
CA GLY A 54 -12.74 20.83 -3.14
C GLY A 54 -11.81 20.71 -4.34
N ILE A 55 -11.17 19.55 -4.59
CA ILE A 55 -10.24 19.38 -5.72
C ILE A 55 -10.93 18.68 -6.88
N LYS A 56 -11.14 19.41 -7.96
CA LYS A 56 -11.72 18.88 -9.21
C LYS A 56 -10.67 18.48 -10.23
N ASP A 57 -9.51 19.15 -10.24
CA ASP A 57 -8.42 18.85 -11.15
C ASP A 57 -7.74 17.52 -10.74
N PRO A 58 -7.85 16.47 -11.56
CA PRO A 58 -7.23 15.20 -11.21
C PRO A 58 -5.70 15.24 -11.22
N ILE A 59 -5.05 16.18 -11.91
CA ILE A 59 -3.58 16.32 -11.85
C ILE A 59 -3.16 16.82 -10.47
N GLU A 60 -3.89 17.81 -9.93
CA GLU A 60 -3.66 18.30 -8.57
C GLU A 60 -3.89 17.18 -7.54
N ALA A 61 -4.97 16.41 -7.70
CA ALA A 61 -5.27 15.26 -6.83
C ALA A 61 -4.15 14.21 -6.85
N VAL A 62 -3.65 13.84 -8.04
CA VAL A 62 -2.49 12.93 -8.18
C VAL A 62 -1.26 13.53 -7.48
N GLY A 63 -1.01 14.82 -7.63
CA GLY A 63 0.08 15.52 -6.94
C GLY A 63 -0.01 15.41 -5.42
N LYS A 64 -1.22 15.51 -4.84
CA LYS A 64 -1.44 15.31 -3.40
C LYS A 64 -1.29 13.85 -2.98
N SER A 65 -1.85 12.90 -3.73
CA SER A 65 -1.67 11.48 -3.46
C SER A 65 -0.19 11.07 -3.47
N LYS A 66 0.59 11.56 -4.44
CA LYS A 66 2.05 11.35 -4.48
C LYS A 66 2.75 11.88 -3.24
N LYS A 67 2.32 13.03 -2.70
CA LYS A 67 2.89 13.59 -1.47
C LYS A 67 2.61 12.71 -0.26
N LEU A 68 1.43 12.09 -0.15
CA LEU A 68 1.12 11.16 0.93
C LEU A 68 2.02 9.91 0.89
N PHE A 69 2.27 9.33 -0.29
CA PHE A 69 3.23 8.23 -0.42
C PHE A 69 4.68 8.66 -0.18
N GLY A 70 5.06 9.86 -0.63
CA GLY A 70 6.37 10.44 -0.32
C GLY A 70 6.56 10.59 1.19
N GLU A 71 5.55 11.10 1.90
CA GLU A 71 5.56 11.21 3.36
C GLU A 71 5.70 9.85 4.03
N LEU A 72 4.95 8.82 3.60
CA LEU A 72 5.08 7.44 4.08
C LEU A 72 6.52 6.92 3.97
N SER A 73 7.18 7.19 2.86
CA SER A 73 8.56 6.74 2.65
C SER A 73 9.58 7.56 3.41
N ASP A 74 9.50 8.88 3.32
CA ASP A 74 10.52 9.80 3.82
C ASP A 74 10.42 9.98 5.34
N LYS A 75 9.21 10.06 5.90
CA LYS A 75 8.97 10.34 7.33
C LYS A 75 8.78 9.06 8.14
N TYR A 76 8.09 8.06 7.60
CA TYR A 76 7.76 6.83 8.32
C TYR A 76 8.55 5.61 7.81
N GLY A 77 9.44 5.76 6.83
CA GLY A 77 10.37 4.70 6.43
C GLY A 77 9.75 3.55 5.64
N VAL A 78 8.49 3.64 5.22
CA VAL A 78 7.82 2.59 4.43
C VAL A 78 8.48 2.51 3.05
N LYS A 79 8.96 1.32 2.66
CA LYS A 79 9.63 1.13 1.38
C LYS A 79 8.61 1.01 0.26
N ILE A 80 8.57 2.03 -0.60
CA ILE A 80 7.64 2.12 -1.73
C ILE A 80 8.51 2.27 -2.98
N PRO A 81 8.82 1.17 -3.70
CA PRO A 81 9.78 1.19 -4.80
C PRO A 81 9.05 1.61 -6.08
N ALA A 82 8.41 2.77 -6.08
CA ALA A 82 7.54 3.18 -7.17
C ALA A 82 7.65 4.65 -7.57
N GLU A 83 7.53 4.85 -8.88
CA GLU A 83 7.49 6.15 -9.52
C GLU A 83 6.12 6.37 -10.18
N TYR A 84 5.67 7.63 -10.18
CA TYR A 84 4.36 8.01 -10.70
C TYR A 84 4.52 9.03 -11.82
N ILE A 85 4.08 8.67 -13.01
CA ILE A 85 4.23 9.46 -14.24
C ILE A 85 2.84 9.71 -14.84
N VAL A 86 2.51 10.97 -15.11
CA VAL A 86 1.26 11.33 -15.80
C VAL A 86 1.54 11.42 -17.30
N GLY A 87 0.67 10.83 -18.12
CA GLY A 87 0.81 10.88 -19.57
C GLY A 87 -0.39 10.28 -20.29
N LYS A 88 -0.23 10.02 -21.59
CA LYS A 88 -1.24 9.33 -22.40
C LYS A 88 -0.88 7.87 -22.60
N ASN A 89 -1.88 6.99 -22.64
CA ASN A 89 -1.66 5.60 -23.04
C ASN A 89 -1.70 5.42 -24.58
N ASP A 90 -1.58 4.17 -25.06
CA ASP A 90 -1.68 3.78 -26.47
C ASP A 90 -2.94 4.31 -27.17
N LYS A 91 -4.03 4.45 -26.42
CA LYS A 91 -5.33 4.93 -26.91
C LYS A 91 -5.49 6.46 -26.81
N GLY A 92 -4.46 7.19 -26.39
CA GLY A 92 -4.52 8.64 -26.22
C GLY A 92 -5.31 9.11 -24.99
N VAL A 93 -5.63 8.20 -24.05
CA VAL A 93 -6.33 8.50 -22.80
C VAL A 93 -5.32 8.93 -21.75
N ASP A 94 -5.64 9.99 -21.00
CA ASP A 94 -4.82 10.46 -19.89
C ASP A 94 -4.87 9.46 -18.72
N VAL A 95 -3.69 9.03 -18.28
CA VAL A 95 -3.50 8.03 -17.23
C VAL A 95 -2.34 8.43 -16.32
N VAL A 96 -2.36 7.87 -15.11
CA VAL A 96 -1.19 7.78 -14.25
C VAL A 96 -0.57 6.40 -14.46
N PHE A 97 0.70 6.39 -14.84
CA PHE A 97 1.55 5.21 -14.84
C PHE A 97 2.19 5.09 -13.46
N ILE A 98 1.94 3.98 -12.79
CA ILE A 98 2.62 3.58 -11.56
C ILE A 98 3.69 2.57 -11.99
N VAL A 99 4.94 2.96 -11.88
CA VAL A 99 6.09 2.13 -12.27
C VAL A 99 6.74 1.64 -10.99
N THR A 100 6.60 0.34 -10.69
CA THR A 100 7.09 -0.27 -9.45
C THR A 100 8.25 -1.20 -9.76
N ASP A 101 9.34 -1.13 -9.01
CA ASP A 101 10.43 -2.09 -9.14
C ASP A 101 9.93 -3.48 -8.73
N LYS A 102 10.35 -4.49 -9.48
CA LYS A 102 10.03 -5.88 -9.20
C LYS A 102 10.80 -6.34 -7.98
N ILE A 103 10.06 -6.79 -6.97
CA ILE A 103 10.61 -7.37 -5.75
C ILE A 103 10.60 -8.90 -5.88
N GLU A 104 11.75 -9.52 -5.72
CA GLU A 104 11.86 -10.97 -5.59
C GLU A 104 11.58 -11.35 -4.15
N GLY A 105 10.37 -11.85 -3.89
CA GLY A 105 9.94 -12.14 -2.53
C GLY A 105 8.61 -12.88 -2.48
N THR A 106 8.07 -12.97 -1.26
CA THR A 106 6.80 -13.64 -0.98
C THR A 106 5.92 -12.78 -0.10
N ASP A 107 4.62 -13.09 -0.12
CA ASP A 107 3.66 -12.57 0.87
C ASP A 107 4.14 -12.96 2.29
N PRO A 108 4.35 -11.98 3.20
CA PRO A 108 4.89 -12.22 4.55
C PRO A 108 3.96 -13.08 5.42
N THR A 109 2.70 -13.25 5.03
CA THR A 109 1.72 -14.04 5.79
C THR A 109 1.59 -15.50 5.32
N LYS A 110 2.27 -15.88 4.23
CA LYS A 110 2.11 -17.20 3.60
C LYS A 110 3.32 -18.12 3.74
N LYS A 111 4.52 -17.57 3.98
CA LYS A 111 5.76 -18.35 4.05
C LYS A 111 6.11 -18.64 5.51
N LYS A 112 6.34 -19.91 5.85
CA LYS A 112 7.04 -20.25 7.09
C LYS A 112 8.51 -19.92 6.91
N VAL A 113 8.99 -18.95 7.68
CA VAL A 113 10.42 -18.62 7.81
C VAL A 113 10.93 -19.15 9.14
N GLU A 114 12.20 -19.55 9.18
CA GLU A 114 12.84 -20.14 10.36
C GLU A 114 14.20 -19.47 10.63
N GLY A 115 14.72 -19.61 11.85
CA GLY A 115 16.03 -19.10 12.26
C GLY A 115 16.17 -17.58 12.12
N GLU A 116 17.35 -17.12 11.70
CA GLU A 116 17.68 -15.69 11.58
C GLU A 116 16.82 -14.94 10.55
N GLU A 117 16.25 -15.61 9.55
CA GLU A 117 15.33 -14.98 8.59
C GLU A 117 14.00 -14.62 9.28
N LYS A 118 13.51 -15.50 10.16
CA LYS A 118 12.32 -15.27 10.98
C LYS A 118 12.50 -14.07 11.90
N GLU A 119 13.65 -13.98 12.59
CA GLU A 119 13.93 -12.86 13.49
C GLU A 119 14.00 -11.52 12.76
N ARG A 120 14.59 -11.50 11.56
CA ARG A 120 14.61 -10.31 10.69
C ARG A 120 13.21 -9.92 10.22
N GLU A 121 12.42 -10.90 9.77
CA GLU A 121 11.05 -10.64 9.33
C GLU A 121 10.17 -10.10 10.46
N ILE A 122 10.32 -10.63 11.68
CA ILE A 122 9.64 -10.11 12.87
C ILE A 122 10.01 -8.65 13.12
N LEU A 123 11.30 -8.30 13.05
CA LEU A 123 11.76 -6.94 13.24
C LEU A 123 11.22 -5.99 12.16
N ASP A 124 11.25 -6.40 10.91
CA ASP A 124 10.76 -5.58 9.79
C ASP A 124 9.24 -5.38 9.86
N LEU A 125 8.47 -6.40 10.23
CA LEU A 125 7.03 -6.26 10.48
C LEU A 125 6.74 -5.34 11.67
N LYS A 126 7.51 -5.47 12.76
CA LYS A 126 7.39 -4.58 13.92
C LYS A 126 7.58 -3.13 13.49
N ASN A 127 8.66 -2.84 12.77
CA ASN A 127 8.98 -1.51 12.25
C ASN A 127 7.88 -1.01 11.30
N LEU A 128 7.37 -1.87 10.41
CA LEU A 128 6.27 -1.51 9.51
C LEU A 128 5.01 -1.14 10.28
N PHE A 129 4.58 -1.95 11.24
CA PHE A 129 3.38 -1.68 12.03
C PHE A 129 3.53 -0.40 12.86
N ASP A 130 4.69 -0.18 13.47
CA ASP A 130 4.97 1.06 14.20
C ASP A 130 4.91 2.30 13.29
N SER A 131 5.40 2.15 12.05
CA SER A 131 5.36 3.21 11.03
C SER A 131 3.93 3.52 10.60
N LEU A 132 3.12 2.49 10.31
CA LEU A 132 1.72 2.63 9.91
C LEU A 132 0.83 3.19 11.03
N LEU A 133 1.12 2.84 12.29
CA LEU A 133 0.43 3.38 13.46
C LEU A 133 0.81 4.83 13.73
N SER A 134 2.10 5.17 13.62
CA SER A 134 2.59 6.54 13.72
C SER A 134 1.98 7.43 12.65
N TYR A 135 1.92 6.95 11.41
CA TYR A 135 1.26 7.65 10.31
C TYR A 135 -0.22 7.93 10.60
N LEU A 136 -0.97 6.93 11.07
CA LEU A 136 -2.36 7.13 11.44
C LEU A 136 -2.52 8.17 12.57
N LYS A 137 -1.71 8.07 13.62
CA LYS A 137 -1.75 9.00 14.77
C LYS A 137 -1.54 10.44 14.32
N ASP A 138 -0.52 10.68 13.51
CA ASP A 138 -0.21 12.01 13.00
C ASP A 138 -1.35 12.54 12.11
N LYS A 139 -1.88 11.73 11.20
CA LYS A 139 -2.98 12.14 10.31
C LYS A 139 -4.29 12.41 11.04
N ILE A 140 -4.61 11.67 12.10
CA ILE A 140 -5.77 11.97 12.96
C ILE A 140 -5.56 13.30 13.68
N LYS A 141 -4.38 13.50 14.28
CA LYS A 141 -4.04 14.70 15.04
C LYS A 141 -4.09 15.98 14.19
N GLU A 142 -3.68 15.87 12.94
CA GLU A 142 -3.64 16.98 11.97
C GLU A 142 -4.98 17.21 11.23
N ASP A 143 -5.97 16.33 11.43
CA ASP A 143 -7.22 16.28 10.65
C ASP A 143 -6.98 16.26 9.12
N ASP A 144 -5.94 15.54 8.70
CA ASP A 144 -5.49 15.50 7.32
C ASP A 144 -6.02 14.26 6.59
N TYR A 145 -5.71 14.18 5.29
CA TYR A 145 -5.97 13.02 4.46
C TYR A 145 -4.97 11.90 4.73
N ILE A 146 -5.44 10.67 4.62
CA ILE A 146 -4.66 9.45 4.78
C ILE A 146 -4.84 8.55 3.56
N MET A 147 -3.78 7.82 3.21
CA MET A 147 -3.85 6.63 2.36
C MET A 147 -4.36 5.48 3.22
N TRP A 148 -5.61 5.08 3.05
CA TRP A 148 -6.27 4.23 4.04
C TRP A 148 -6.21 2.73 3.75
N ASP A 149 -5.84 2.35 2.53
CA ASP A 149 -5.79 0.96 2.08
C ASP A 149 -4.46 0.27 2.36
N ILE A 150 -3.36 1.04 2.54
CA ILE A 150 -1.94 0.61 2.74
C ILE A 150 -1.67 -0.36 3.90
N VAL A 151 -2.69 -0.85 4.57
CA VAL A 151 -2.62 -1.73 5.76
C VAL A 151 -3.05 -3.15 5.46
N ASP A 152 -3.35 -3.47 4.20
CA ASP A 152 -3.65 -4.84 3.78
C ASP A 152 -2.36 -5.62 3.49
N ASN A 153 -2.25 -6.82 4.05
CA ASN A 153 -1.08 -7.68 3.90
C ASN A 153 -0.80 -8.07 2.43
N SER A 154 -1.83 -8.11 1.59
CA SER A 154 -1.69 -8.45 0.16
C SER A 154 -0.96 -7.38 -0.65
N GLN A 155 -0.83 -6.17 -0.10
CA GLN A 155 -0.11 -5.07 -0.73
C GLN A 155 1.40 -5.12 -0.46
N TYR A 156 1.87 -6.04 0.39
CA TYR A 156 3.26 -6.13 0.80
C TYR A 156 3.95 -7.40 0.28
N ILE A 157 5.22 -7.24 -0.07
CA ILE A 157 6.15 -8.34 -0.32
C ILE A 157 7.32 -8.23 0.65
N TYR A 158 7.68 -9.35 1.27
CA TYR A 158 8.97 -9.51 1.94
C TYR A 158 9.97 -10.12 0.97
N GLY A 159 11.00 -9.36 0.63
CA GLY A 159 11.95 -9.76 -0.40
C GLY A 159 12.99 -8.70 -0.69
N LYS A 160 13.63 -8.83 -1.83
CA LYS A 160 14.72 -7.95 -2.26
C LYS A 160 14.47 -7.39 -3.65
N ASN A 161 14.89 -6.16 -3.86
CA ASN A 161 15.16 -5.67 -5.21
C ASN A 161 16.59 -6.05 -5.63
N GLY A 162 16.98 -5.78 -6.87
CA GLY A 162 18.32 -6.10 -7.39
C GLY A 162 19.49 -5.38 -6.69
N SER A 163 19.21 -4.41 -5.82
CA SER A 163 20.22 -3.62 -5.09
C SER A 163 20.33 -3.99 -3.60
N ASP A 164 19.41 -4.79 -3.07
CA ASP A 164 19.40 -5.12 -1.64
C ASP A 164 20.27 -6.33 -1.30
N GLU A 165 21.02 -6.20 -0.21
CA GLU A 165 21.77 -7.31 0.38
C GLU A 165 20.89 -8.26 1.22
N ASN A 166 19.79 -7.75 1.78
CA ASN A 166 18.88 -8.48 2.67
C ASN A 166 17.43 -8.24 2.28
N ASN A 167 16.55 -9.20 2.61
CA ASN A 167 15.11 -9.01 2.46
C ASN A 167 14.61 -7.85 3.32
N LYS A 168 13.59 -7.15 2.82
CA LYS A 168 12.89 -6.04 3.46
C LYS A 168 11.40 -6.11 3.13
N MET A 169 10.58 -5.38 3.89
CA MET A 169 9.16 -5.20 3.59
C MET A 169 8.95 -4.07 2.57
N TYR A 170 8.32 -4.40 1.44
CA TYR A 170 8.01 -3.48 0.35
C TYR A 170 6.51 -3.36 0.13
N LEU A 171 5.99 -2.13 0.08
CA LEU A 171 4.63 -1.84 -0.40
C LEU A 171 4.64 -1.82 -1.93
N ILE A 172 3.98 -2.81 -2.54
CA ILE A 172 3.99 -3.02 -4.00
C ILE A 172 2.68 -2.67 -4.69
N ASP A 173 1.57 -2.65 -3.95
CA ASP A 173 0.28 -2.16 -4.44
C ASP A 173 0.02 -0.79 -3.84
N ASN A 174 0.20 0.24 -4.66
CA ASN A 174 0.35 1.63 -4.26
C ASN A 174 -0.56 2.53 -5.11
N ASP A 175 -1.81 2.10 -5.21
CA ASP A 175 -2.85 2.83 -5.92
C ASP A 175 -3.12 4.20 -5.28
N LEU A 176 -3.10 5.24 -6.12
CA LEU A 176 -3.13 6.62 -5.65
C LEU A 176 -4.54 7.11 -5.24
N ASN A 177 -5.60 6.32 -5.46
CA ASN A 177 -7.00 6.73 -5.35
C ASN A 177 -7.65 6.35 -4.00
N TYR A 178 -6.97 5.59 -3.15
CA TYR A 178 -7.47 5.17 -1.83
C TYR A 178 -7.16 6.19 -0.73
N VAL A 179 -7.68 7.41 -0.93
CA VAL A 179 -7.50 8.54 -0.02
C VAL A 179 -8.80 8.86 0.69
N GLY A 180 -8.70 9.33 1.94
CA GLY A 180 -9.86 9.84 2.69
C GLY A 180 -9.43 10.62 3.93
N LYS A 181 -10.38 11.30 4.58
CA LYS A 181 -10.12 11.98 5.85
C LYS A 181 -9.74 10.97 6.93
N ALA A 182 -8.66 11.24 7.66
CA ALA A 182 -8.10 10.31 8.62
C ALA A 182 -9.12 9.90 9.69
N GLN A 183 -9.87 10.84 10.26
CA GLN A 183 -10.89 10.58 11.26
C GLN A 183 -11.98 9.60 10.73
N GLU A 184 -12.42 9.80 9.49
CA GLU A 184 -13.46 8.96 8.88
C GLU A 184 -12.94 7.56 8.49
N ARG A 185 -11.64 7.43 8.24
CA ARG A 185 -11.01 6.19 7.78
C ARG A 185 -10.32 5.41 8.90
N ALA A 186 -10.12 5.99 10.07
CA ALA A 186 -9.33 5.43 11.16
C ALA A 186 -9.78 4.03 11.59
N ILE A 187 -11.10 3.80 11.76
CA ILE A 187 -11.60 2.49 12.21
C ILE A 187 -11.34 1.42 11.15
N ASN A 188 -11.61 1.71 9.87
CA ASN A 188 -11.35 0.78 8.77
C ASN A 188 -9.85 0.49 8.59
N TYR A 189 -9.02 1.51 8.78
CA TYR A 189 -7.56 1.38 8.77
C TYR A 189 -7.09 0.44 9.89
N ILE A 190 -7.51 0.70 11.14
CA ILE A 190 -7.14 -0.12 12.30
C ILE A 190 -7.63 -1.54 12.12
N ARG A 191 -8.88 -1.74 11.69
CA ARG A 191 -9.43 -3.07 11.42
C ARG A 191 -8.56 -3.84 10.42
N SER A 192 -8.21 -3.24 9.29
CA SER A 192 -7.38 -3.88 8.27
C SER A 192 -5.99 -4.21 8.80
N LEU A 193 -5.38 -3.27 9.54
CA LEU A 193 -4.09 -3.48 10.19
C LEU A 193 -4.14 -4.60 11.24
N THR A 194 -5.21 -4.71 12.04
CA THR A 194 -5.35 -5.80 13.02
C THR A 194 -5.43 -7.16 12.35
N GLU A 195 -6.08 -7.27 11.19
CA GLU A 195 -6.10 -8.51 10.42
C GLU A 195 -4.73 -8.84 9.82
N PHE A 196 -3.96 -7.85 9.37
CA PHE A 196 -2.57 -8.05 8.93
C PHE A 196 -1.70 -8.53 10.11
N ILE A 197 -1.74 -7.85 11.25
CA ILE A 197 -1.01 -8.25 12.46
C ILE A 197 -1.40 -9.69 12.85
N LYS A 198 -2.69 -10.01 12.95
CA LYS A 198 -3.18 -11.34 13.32
C LYS A 198 -2.75 -12.45 12.36
N LYS A 199 -2.69 -12.18 11.05
CA LYS A 199 -2.14 -13.15 10.08
C LYS A 199 -0.65 -13.36 10.31
N SER A 200 0.09 -12.29 10.54
CA SER A 200 1.53 -12.33 10.81
C SER A 200 1.86 -13.07 12.10
N GLU A 201 1.14 -12.79 13.19
CA GLU A 201 1.26 -13.50 14.48
C GLU A 201 1.05 -15.01 14.34
N ARG A 202 0.04 -15.42 13.55
CA ARG A 202 -0.22 -16.84 13.30
C ARG A 202 0.88 -17.49 12.47
N ASN A 203 1.40 -16.79 11.46
CA ASN A 203 2.46 -17.31 10.59
C ASN A 203 3.79 -17.45 11.35
N LEU A 204 4.10 -16.47 12.21
CA LEU A 204 5.37 -16.38 12.92
C LEU A 204 5.31 -16.96 14.34
N GLU A 205 4.14 -17.38 14.82
CA GLU A 205 3.93 -17.95 16.16
C GLU A 205 4.42 -17.02 17.29
N ILE A 206 4.16 -15.71 17.14
CA ILE A 206 4.48 -14.66 18.11
C ILE A 206 3.28 -13.73 18.35
N LYS A 207 3.42 -12.79 19.29
CA LYS A 207 2.46 -11.71 19.52
C LYS A 207 3.15 -10.35 19.42
N PHE A 208 2.54 -9.42 18.69
CA PHE A 208 2.99 -8.03 18.57
C PHE A 208 2.34 -7.18 19.68
N ILE A 209 2.74 -7.42 20.93
CA ILE A 209 2.08 -6.83 22.12
C ILE A 209 2.15 -5.29 22.11
N ASP A 210 3.33 -4.72 21.86
CA ASP A 210 3.52 -3.26 21.82
C ASP A 210 2.56 -2.61 20.80
N GLN A 211 2.42 -3.19 19.61
CA GLN A 211 1.55 -2.67 18.55
C GLN A 211 0.07 -2.77 18.94
N ARG A 212 -0.32 -3.85 19.65
CA ARG A 212 -1.68 -4.00 20.19
C ARG A 212 -2.00 -2.94 21.23
N GLU A 213 -1.06 -2.62 22.11
CA GLU A 213 -1.22 -1.54 23.11
C GLU A 213 -1.39 -0.18 22.43
N VAL A 214 -0.60 0.10 21.40
CA VAL A 214 -0.74 1.33 20.60
C VAL A 214 -2.11 1.39 19.90
N ILE A 215 -2.61 0.27 19.36
CA ILE A 215 -3.95 0.20 18.78
C ILE A 215 -5.02 0.46 19.83
N ALA A 216 -4.90 -0.13 21.03
CA ALA A 216 -5.85 0.09 22.12
C ALA A 216 -5.90 1.58 22.54
N ASP A 217 -4.74 2.23 22.63
CA ASP A 217 -4.62 3.67 22.90
C ASP A 217 -5.32 4.50 21.82
N ILE A 218 -5.06 4.25 20.52
CA ILE A 218 -5.74 4.95 19.42
C ILE A 218 -7.26 4.74 19.51
N MET A 219 -7.71 3.50 19.68
CA MET A 219 -9.13 3.15 19.77
C MET A 219 -9.83 3.89 20.91
N SER A 220 -9.18 4.01 22.07
CA SER A 220 -9.74 4.74 23.22
C SER A 220 -10.00 6.23 22.93
N ASN A 221 -9.23 6.81 22.01
CA ASN A 221 -9.34 8.21 21.63
C ASN A 221 -10.36 8.47 20.52
N ILE A 222 -10.63 7.48 19.65
CA ILE A 222 -11.51 7.67 18.47
C ILE A 222 -12.87 6.98 18.59
N GLU A 223 -13.06 6.02 19.51
CA GLU A 223 -14.31 5.26 19.61
C GLU A 223 -15.54 6.16 19.89
N GLY A 224 -15.36 7.24 20.66
CA GLY A 224 -16.43 8.20 20.94
C GLY A 224 -16.91 9.00 19.72
N GLN A 225 -16.16 8.96 18.61
CA GLN A 225 -16.48 9.62 17.35
C GLN A 225 -16.98 8.64 16.28
N ALA A 226 -17.08 7.36 16.62
CA ALA A 226 -17.50 6.32 15.70
C ALA A 226 -18.96 6.45 15.28
N LYS A 227 -19.25 6.11 14.03
CA LYS A 227 -20.63 6.02 13.52
C LYS A 227 -21.23 4.69 13.95
N GLU A 228 -22.56 4.59 13.98
CA GLU A 228 -23.24 3.33 14.28
C GLU A 228 -22.84 2.21 13.31
N SER A 229 -22.55 2.56 12.06
CA SER A 229 -22.03 1.64 11.04
C SER A 229 -20.70 0.97 11.42
N ASP A 230 -19.95 1.55 12.35
CA ASP A 230 -18.61 1.09 12.73
C ASP A 230 -18.65 0.08 13.88
N ALA A 231 -19.82 -0.16 14.49
CA ALA A 231 -19.97 -1.00 15.68
C ALA A 231 -19.48 -2.44 15.47
N PHE A 232 -19.70 -3.01 14.27
CA PHE A 232 -19.22 -4.34 13.93
C PHE A 232 -17.68 -4.40 13.89
N GLU A 233 -17.05 -3.38 13.30
CA GLU A 233 -15.58 -3.32 13.17
C GLU A 233 -14.91 -3.06 14.51
N ILE A 234 -15.49 -2.17 15.34
CA ILE A 234 -15.02 -1.94 16.71
C ILE A 234 -15.06 -3.24 17.52
N LYS A 235 -16.13 -4.03 17.41
CA LYS A 235 -16.23 -5.32 18.08
C LYS A 235 -15.10 -6.26 17.65
N LYS A 236 -14.79 -6.33 16.35
CA LYS A 236 -13.71 -7.16 15.82
C LYS A 236 -12.33 -6.74 16.35
N ILE A 237 -12.08 -5.43 16.40
CA ILE A 237 -10.84 -4.88 16.95
C ILE A 237 -10.72 -5.23 18.44
N LYS A 238 -11.79 -5.09 19.23
CA LYS A 238 -11.80 -5.44 20.65
C LYS A 238 -11.59 -6.94 20.89
N GLU A 239 -12.21 -7.80 20.09
CA GLU A 239 -11.97 -9.26 20.11
C GLU A 239 -10.50 -9.60 19.87
N PHE A 240 -9.85 -8.93 18.90
CA PHE A 240 -8.42 -9.10 18.63
C PHE A 240 -7.58 -8.68 19.84
N LEU A 241 -7.82 -7.49 20.40
CA LEU A 241 -7.06 -6.95 21.53
C LEU A 241 -7.17 -7.80 22.81
N ALA A 242 -8.26 -8.54 23.00
CA ALA A 242 -8.46 -9.42 24.15
C ALA A 242 -7.82 -10.82 24.00
N SER A 243 -7.29 -11.18 22.81
CA SER A 243 -6.80 -12.53 22.46
C SER A 243 -5.29 -12.67 22.40
#